data_AF-A0A352UGM9-F1
#
_entry.id   AF-A0A352UGM9-F1
#
_cell.length_a   1.000
_cell.length_b   1.000
_cell.length_c   1.000
_cell.angle_alpha   90.00
_cell.angle_beta   90.00
_cell.angle_gamma   90.00
#
_symmetry.space_group_name_H-M   'P 1'
#
loop_
_entity.id
_entity.type
_entity.pdbx_description
1 polymer ?
#
loop_
_entity_poly.entity_id
_entity_poly.type
_entity_poly.pdbx_seq_one_letter_code
_entity_poly.pdbx_strand_id
1 'polypeptide(L)'
;MASAKSDRSLVVLQLSGGNDALNTVVPYGNGLYYDWRPDVRIEQDKVLKLDDQLGFNPSMAPIKELWDEGNVAVINGVGYPSPNRSHFRSMDIWHTAEPDGIGDSGWLGRTIRELDPKAENPLIGVNFGRGLPRALSCKGVSVASVGDLET
;
A
#
# COMPACT_ATOMS: atom_id res chain seq x y z
N MET A 1 26.55 -4.09 -17.80
CA MET A 1 26.02 -4.87 -16.66
C MET A 1 25.64 -3.87 -15.59
N ALA A 2 24.35 -3.67 -15.34
CA ALA A 2 23.91 -2.74 -14.31
C ALA A 2 24.17 -3.38 -12.93
N SER A 3 25.21 -2.92 -12.25
CA SER A 3 25.51 -3.26 -10.87
C SER A 3 24.83 -2.23 -9.97
N ALA A 4 23.60 -2.51 -9.55
CA ALA A 4 23.01 -1.88 -8.38
C ALA A 4 23.12 -2.90 -7.25
N LYS A 5 24.10 -2.70 -6.37
CA LYS A 5 24.45 -3.56 -5.24
C LYS A 5 23.43 -3.37 -4.11
N SER A 6 22.19 -3.76 -4.35
CA SER A 6 21.17 -3.93 -3.31
C SER A 6 20.61 -5.33 -3.44
N ASP A 7 20.85 -6.19 -2.46
CA ASP A 7 20.23 -7.52 -2.36
C ASP A 7 18.72 -7.43 -2.06
N ARG A 8 18.16 -6.22 -1.97
CA ARG A 8 16.78 -5.96 -1.56
C ARG A 8 16.03 -5.24 -2.67
N SER A 9 14.88 -5.80 -3.02
CA SER A 9 13.89 -5.21 -3.90
C SER A 9 12.72 -4.69 -3.07
N LEU A 10 12.19 -3.52 -3.42
CA LEU A 10 10.93 -3.03 -2.88
C LEU A 10 9.79 -3.56 -3.76
N VAL A 11 8.89 -4.34 -3.17
CA VAL A 11 7.64 -4.77 -3.82
C VAL A 11 6.50 -3.93 -3.25
N VAL A 12 5.76 -3.25 -4.13
CA VAL A 12 4.59 -2.46 -3.76
C VAL A 12 3.35 -3.11 -4.34
N LEU A 13 2.44 -3.54 -3.47
CA LEU A 13 1.14 -4.08 -3.85
C LEU A 13 0.09 -2.99 -3.65
N GLN A 14 -0.43 -2.47 -4.76
CA GLN A 14 -1.53 -1.52 -4.72
C GLN A 14 -2.87 -2.26 -4.85
N LEU A 15 -3.64 -2.26 -3.77
CA LEU A 15 -4.99 -2.82 -3.78
C LEU A 15 -5.98 -1.79 -4.34
N SER A 16 -6.86 -2.22 -5.24
CA SER A 16 -7.96 -1.41 -5.74
C SER A 16 -9.26 -1.83 -5.05
N GLY A 17 -10.04 -0.86 -4.58
CA GLY A 17 -11.29 -1.10 -3.86
C GLY A 17 -11.42 -0.27 -2.58
N GLY A 18 -12.43 -0.59 -1.77
CA GLY A 18 -12.64 0.03 -0.46
C GLY A 18 -12.19 -0.90 0.66
N ASN A 19 -10.99 -0.68 1.20
CA ASN A 19 -10.56 -1.39 2.40
C ASN A 19 -11.23 -0.78 3.64
N ASP A 20 -12.01 -1.58 4.35
CA ASP A 20 -12.45 -1.27 5.70
C ASP A 20 -11.31 -1.52 6.70
N ALA A 21 -10.53 -0.47 6.97
CA ALA A 21 -9.36 -0.56 7.84
C ALA A 21 -9.70 -1.07 9.25
N LEU A 22 -10.89 -0.74 9.78
CA LEU A 22 -11.34 -1.17 11.10
C LEU A 22 -11.72 -2.67 11.15
N ASN A 23 -11.98 -3.30 10.01
CA ASN A 23 -12.12 -4.76 9.91
C ASN A 23 -10.88 -5.46 9.40
N THR A 24 -9.85 -4.73 8.93
CA THR A 24 -8.53 -5.30 8.63
C THR A 24 -7.70 -5.38 9.90
N VAL A 25 -7.55 -4.26 10.61
CA VAL A 25 -6.90 -4.14 11.92
C VAL A 25 -7.97 -3.71 12.91
N VAL A 26 -8.52 -4.69 13.61
CA VAL A 26 -9.68 -4.58 14.49
C VAL A 26 -9.28 -4.02 15.84
N PRO A 27 -9.80 -2.86 16.26
CA PRO A 27 -9.59 -2.33 17.61
C PRO A 27 -10.52 -3.03 18.62
N TYR A 28 -10.34 -4.34 18.79
CA TYR A 28 -11.26 -5.20 19.53
C TYR A 28 -11.33 -4.88 21.03
N GLY A 29 -10.32 -4.20 21.58
CA GLY A 29 -10.34 -3.69 22.95
C GLY A 29 -11.20 -2.43 23.16
N ASN A 30 -11.68 -1.80 22.08
CA ASN A 30 -12.43 -0.54 22.14
C ASN A 30 -13.94 -0.76 21.99
N GLY A 31 -14.71 -0.51 23.05
CA GLY A 31 -16.17 -0.65 23.05
C GLY A 31 -16.89 0.16 21.95
N LEU A 32 -16.36 1.33 21.58
CA LEU A 32 -16.96 2.18 20.54
C LEU A 32 -16.99 1.49 19.16
N TYR A 33 -16.06 0.57 18.90
CA TYR A 33 -16.07 -0.23 17.68
C TYR A 33 -17.34 -1.12 17.62
N TYR A 34 -17.76 -1.68 18.73
CA TYR A 34 -18.95 -2.54 18.81
C TYR A 34 -20.25 -1.72 18.82
N ASP A 35 -20.24 -0.57 19.48
CA ASP A 35 -21.38 0.34 19.57
C ASP A 35 -21.70 0.99 18.22
N TRP A 36 -20.67 1.41 17.47
CA TRP A 36 -20.85 2.16 16.22
C TRP A 36 -20.87 1.28 14.96
N ARG A 37 -20.65 -0.04 15.09
CA ARG A 37 -20.58 -0.96 13.94
C ARG A 37 -21.41 -2.23 14.13
N PRO A 38 -22.68 -2.13 14.57
CA PRO A 38 -23.50 -3.30 14.92
C PRO A 38 -23.63 -4.32 13.79
N ASP A 39 -23.65 -3.87 12.53
CA ASP A 39 -23.90 -4.74 11.37
C ASP A 39 -22.63 -5.39 10.79
N VAL A 40 -21.45 -4.84 11.09
CA VAL A 40 -20.19 -5.23 10.42
C VAL A 40 -19.05 -5.52 11.39
N ARG A 41 -19.26 -5.41 12.70
CA ARG A 41 -18.24 -5.70 13.71
C ARG A 41 -17.81 -7.16 13.69
N ILE A 42 -16.57 -7.39 14.11
CA ILE A 42 -16.01 -8.71 14.35
C ILE A 42 -16.04 -8.97 15.85
N GLU A 43 -16.72 -10.04 16.24
CA GLU A 43 -16.85 -10.46 17.64
C GLU A 43 -15.47 -10.73 18.25
N GLN A 44 -15.27 -10.31 19.50
CA GLN A 44 -13.97 -10.30 20.18
C GLN A 44 -13.27 -11.67 20.18
N ASP A 45 -14.04 -12.75 20.27
CA ASP A 45 -13.57 -14.14 20.30
C ASP A 45 -13.08 -14.64 18.94
N LYS A 46 -13.47 -13.97 17.84
CA LYS A 46 -13.02 -14.30 16.48
C LYS A 46 -11.77 -13.55 16.05
N VAL A 47 -11.43 -12.47 16.74
CA VAL A 47 -10.30 -11.60 16.37
C VAL A 47 -8.96 -12.31 16.57
N LEU A 48 -8.08 -12.23 15.57
CA LEU A 48 -6.71 -12.73 15.65
C LEU A 48 -5.82 -11.71 16.36
N LYS A 49 -5.72 -11.82 17.69
CA LYS A 49 -5.06 -10.81 18.55
C LYS A 49 -3.60 -10.54 18.17
N LEU A 50 -3.23 -9.28 18.05
CA LEU A 50 -1.84 -8.82 17.91
C LEU A 50 -1.27 -8.35 19.25
N ASP A 51 -2.10 -7.66 20.03
CA ASP A 51 -1.85 -7.26 21.42
C ASP A 51 -3.19 -7.22 22.17
N ASP A 52 -3.26 -6.53 23.31
CA ASP A 52 -4.47 -6.42 24.15
C ASP A 52 -5.57 -5.50 23.56
N GLN A 53 -5.30 -4.76 22.49
CA GLN A 53 -6.19 -3.73 21.92
C GLN A 53 -6.52 -3.95 20.45
N LEU A 54 -5.58 -4.47 19.67
CA LEU A 54 -5.64 -4.63 18.23
C LEU A 54 -5.52 -6.11 17.82
N GLY A 55 -6.23 -6.47 16.76
CA GLY A 55 -6.17 -7.80 16.18
C GLY A 55 -6.44 -7.77 14.68
N PHE A 56 -6.14 -8.84 13.97
CA PHE A 56 -6.54 -8.98 12.57
C PHE A 56 -7.93 -9.60 12.42
N ASN A 57 -8.54 -9.34 11.26
CA ASN A 57 -9.67 -10.11 10.76
C ASN A 57 -9.39 -11.62 10.78
N PRO A 58 -10.38 -12.50 11.06
CA PRO A 58 -10.24 -13.94 10.88
C PRO A 58 -9.68 -14.36 9.50
N SER A 59 -10.09 -13.67 8.43
CA SER A 59 -9.63 -13.94 7.06
C SER A 59 -8.15 -13.60 6.81
N MET A 60 -7.48 -12.96 7.77
CA MET A 60 -6.06 -12.61 7.70
C MET A 60 -5.17 -13.63 8.42
N ALA A 61 -5.66 -14.85 8.68
CA ALA A 61 -4.85 -15.92 9.29
C ALA A 61 -3.46 -16.10 8.63
N PRO A 62 -3.30 -16.09 7.30
CA PRO A 62 -1.97 -16.16 6.69
C PRO A 62 -1.07 -14.96 7.01
N ILE A 63 -1.64 -13.76 7.16
CA ILE A 63 -0.87 -12.56 7.55
C ILE A 63 -0.53 -12.61 9.05
N LYS A 64 -1.39 -13.21 9.87
CA LYS A 64 -1.13 -13.43 11.30
C LYS A 64 0.08 -14.34 11.52
N GLU A 65 0.22 -15.40 10.71
CA GLU A 65 1.41 -16.26 10.74
C GLU A 65 2.69 -15.44 10.50
N LEU A 66 2.70 -14.61 9.45
CA LEU A 66 3.84 -13.73 9.16
C LEU A 66 4.09 -12.68 10.25
N TRP A 67 3.03 -12.18 10.90
CA TRP A 67 3.17 -11.27 12.05
C TRP A 67 3.86 -11.95 13.23
N ASP A 68 3.47 -13.18 13.55
CA ASP A 68 4.05 -13.95 14.66
C ASP A 68 5.52 -14.29 14.43
N GLU A 69 5.93 -14.38 13.17
CA GLU A 69 7.33 -14.53 12.75
C GLU A 69 8.12 -13.21 12.77
N GLY A 70 7.47 -12.07 13.02
CA GLY A 70 8.09 -10.74 12.97
C GLY A 70 8.29 -10.18 11.55
N ASN A 71 7.61 -10.75 10.55
CA ASN A 71 7.73 -10.38 9.14
C ASN A 71 6.69 -9.33 8.69
N VAL A 72 5.79 -8.89 9.58
CA VAL A 72 4.75 -7.89 9.28
C VAL A 72 4.85 -6.72 10.24
N ALA A 73 4.71 -5.51 9.71
CA ALA A 73 4.50 -4.29 10.47
C ALA A 73 3.20 -3.62 10.04
N VAL A 74 2.43 -3.12 11.00
CA VAL A 74 1.20 -2.37 10.77
C VAL A 74 1.44 -0.91 11.12
N ILE A 75 1.18 -0.01 10.17
CA ILE A 75 1.30 1.43 10.38
C ILE A 75 -0.10 2.03 10.25
N ASN A 76 -0.69 2.39 11.39
CA ASN A 76 -2.00 3.04 11.45
C ASN A 76 -1.87 4.56 11.30
N GLY A 77 -2.97 5.21 10.91
CA GLY A 77 -3.02 6.68 10.79
C GLY A 77 -2.29 7.24 9.58
N VAL A 78 -1.98 6.41 8.57
CA VAL A 78 -1.40 6.88 7.31
C VAL A 78 -2.47 7.58 6.48
N GLY A 79 -2.24 8.85 6.17
CA GLY A 79 -3.15 9.68 5.39
C GLY A 79 -2.64 11.10 5.27
N TYR A 80 -3.52 12.02 4.86
CA TYR A 80 -3.23 13.44 4.75
C TYR A 80 -4.33 14.26 5.44
N PRO A 81 -4.04 15.48 5.93
CA PRO A 81 -5.05 16.35 6.55
C PRO A 81 -6.21 16.64 5.60
N SER A 82 -7.41 16.85 6.13
CA SER A 82 -8.60 17.24 5.35
C SER A 82 -8.87 16.31 4.15
N PRO A 83 -9.18 15.02 4.38
CA PRO A 83 -9.28 14.02 3.32
C PRO A 83 -10.27 14.39 2.23
N ASN A 84 -9.87 14.15 0.97
CA ASN A 84 -10.69 14.45 -0.18
C ASN A 84 -11.81 13.40 -0.33
N ARG A 85 -13.03 13.85 -0.63
CA ARG A 85 -14.21 12.98 -0.79
C ARG A 85 -14.42 12.48 -2.23
N SER A 86 -13.67 13.00 -3.20
CA SER A 86 -13.69 12.52 -4.58
C SER A 86 -12.75 11.33 -4.74
N HIS A 87 -13.31 10.19 -5.18
CA HIS A 87 -12.54 8.98 -5.45
C HIS A 87 -11.37 9.23 -6.41
N PHE A 88 -11.62 9.94 -7.53
CA PHE A 88 -10.58 10.24 -8.52
C PHE A 88 -9.45 11.09 -7.96
N ARG A 89 -9.79 12.12 -7.19
CA ARG A 89 -8.78 13.00 -6.60
C ARG A 89 -8.01 12.28 -5.49
N SER A 90 -8.68 11.52 -4.63
CA SER A 90 -8.01 10.76 -3.58
C SER A 90 -7.04 9.73 -4.15
N MET A 91 -7.38 9.03 -5.23
CA MET A 91 -6.43 8.13 -5.91
C MET A 91 -5.22 8.88 -6.46
N ASP A 92 -5.42 10.03 -7.13
CA ASP A 92 -4.31 10.84 -7.66
C ASP A 92 -3.40 11.35 -6.53
N ILE A 93 -3.95 11.77 -5.38
CA ILE A 93 -3.16 12.14 -4.19
C ILE A 93 -2.32 10.95 -3.71
N TRP A 94 -2.90 9.75 -3.58
CA TRP A 94 -2.16 8.56 -3.15
C TRP A 94 -1.06 8.16 -4.14
N HIS A 95 -1.27 8.36 -5.45
CA HIS A 95 -0.28 8.06 -6.47
C HIS A 95 0.83 9.09 -6.57
N THR A 96 0.52 10.36 -6.35
CA THR A 96 1.47 11.48 -6.51
C THR A 96 2.12 11.89 -5.19
N ALA A 97 1.54 11.52 -4.06
CA ALA A 97 1.84 12.04 -2.73
C ALA A 97 1.72 13.59 -2.64
N GLU A 98 0.77 14.18 -3.38
CA GLU A 98 0.55 15.64 -3.45
C GLU A 98 -0.91 15.98 -3.09
N PRO A 99 -1.20 16.32 -1.82
CA PRO A 99 -2.56 16.57 -1.34
C PRO A 99 -3.13 17.93 -1.76
N ASP A 100 -2.28 18.95 -1.89
CA ASP A 100 -2.69 20.36 -2.00
C ASP A 100 -2.82 20.81 -3.46
N GLY A 101 -1.95 20.28 -4.33
CA GLY A 101 -1.87 20.65 -5.75
C GLY A 101 -2.14 19.50 -6.71
N ILE A 102 -1.97 19.75 -8.00
CA ILE A 102 -1.99 18.68 -9.01
C ILE A 102 -0.56 18.17 -9.14
N GLY A 103 -0.31 16.95 -8.65
CA GLY A 103 1.01 16.32 -8.79
C GLY A 103 1.35 16.10 -10.26
N ASP A 104 2.57 16.41 -10.68
CA ASP A 104 3.03 16.21 -12.05
C ASP A 104 3.62 14.81 -12.29
N SER A 105 3.92 14.11 -11.21
CA SER A 105 4.64 12.84 -11.17
C SER A 105 4.16 11.96 -10.02
N GLY A 106 4.27 10.65 -10.22
CA GLY A 106 4.05 9.65 -9.19
C GLY A 106 5.24 9.52 -8.25
N TRP A 107 4.98 9.22 -6.98
CA TRP A 107 6.03 9.16 -5.97
C TRP A 107 7.02 8.02 -6.23
N LEU A 108 6.58 6.85 -6.69
CA LEU A 108 7.48 5.75 -7.07
C LEU A 108 8.34 6.10 -8.27
N GLY A 109 7.77 6.82 -9.25
CA GLY A 109 8.55 7.31 -10.38
C GLY A 109 9.66 8.28 -9.93
N ARG A 110 9.36 9.18 -8.98
CA ARG A 110 10.40 10.04 -8.37
C ARG A 110 11.43 9.23 -7.59
N THR A 111 11.01 8.23 -6.81
CA THR A 111 11.93 7.32 -6.10
C THR A 111 12.87 6.61 -7.07
N ILE A 112 12.37 6.10 -8.20
CA ILE A 112 13.21 5.47 -9.22
C ILE A 112 14.25 6.44 -9.77
N ARG A 113 13.85 7.69 -10.07
CA ARG A 113 14.79 8.73 -10.52
C ARG A 113 15.89 9.01 -9.50
N GLU A 114 15.59 8.94 -8.22
CA GLU A 114 16.59 9.10 -7.15
C GLU A 114 17.51 7.88 -7.01
N LEU A 115 16.98 6.67 -7.22
CA LEU A 115 17.75 5.43 -7.18
C LEU A 115 18.66 5.23 -8.40
N ASP A 116 18.24 5.71 -9.57
CA ASP A 116 19.04 5.68 -10.81
C ASP A 116 19.00 7.05 -11.55
N PRO A 117 19.72 8.08 -11.03
CA PRO A 117 19.69 9.43 -11.59
C PRO A 117 20.21 9.54 -13.02
N LYS A 118 20.98 8.56 -13.48
CA LYS A 118 21.58 8.52 -14.82
C LYS A 118 20.78 7.65 -15.80
N ALA A 119 19.73 6.98 -15.34
CA ALA A 119 18.93 6.03 -16.12
C ALA A 119 19.79 4.93 -16.78
N GLU A 120 20.82 4.45 -16.09
CA GLU A 120 21.72 3.42 -16.59
C GLU A 120 21.11 2.00 -16.49
N ASN A 121 20.14 1.80 -15.60
CA ASN A 121 19.45 0.53 -15.39
C ASN A 121 18.01 0.58 -15.92
N PRO A 122 17.74 0.01 -17.11
CA PRO A 122 16.39 0.00 -17.67
C PRO A 122 15.39 -0.88 -16.89
N LEU A 123 15.86 -1.68 -15.93
CA LEU A 123 15.05 -2.59 -15.10
C LEU A 123 14.99 -2.16 -13.63
N ILE A 124 15.36 -0.92 -13.32
CA ILE A 124 15.28 -0.38 -11.95
C ILE A 124 13.84 -0.36 -11.42
N GLY A 125 12.86 -0.21 -12.31
CA GLY A 125 11.43 -0.29 -12.02
C GLY A 125 10.74 -1.27 -12.96
N VAL A 126 9.98 -2.18 -12.37
CA VAL A 126 9.13 -3.14 -13.10
C VAL A 126 7.70 -3.03 -12.58
N ASN A 127 6.76 -2.95 -13.49
CA ASN A 127 5.33 -2.96 -13.24
C ASN A 127 4.71 -4.25 -13.78
N PHE A 128 3.84 -4.88 -13.01
CA PHE A 128 3.04 -6.01 -13.47
C PHE A 128 1.62 -5.51 -13.74
N GLY A 129 1.28 -5.34 -15.02
CA GLY A 129 0.03 -4.76 -15.48
C GLY A 129 0.12 -4.18 -16.89
N ARG A 130 -1.04 -4.02 -17.55
CA ARG A 130 -1.13 -3.58 -18.97
C ARG A 130 -0.91 -2.09 -19.21
N GLY A 131 -0.76 -1.28 -18.16
CA GLY A 131 -0.52 0.15 -18.27
C GLY A 131 0.37 0.65 -17.14
N LEU A 132 1.08 1.75 -17.39
CA LEU A 132 1.92 2.38 -16.38
C LEU A 132 1.04 3.02 -15.29
N PRO A 133 1.12 2.56 -14.02
CA PRO A 133 0.38 3.17 -12.93
C PRO A 133 0.80 4.62 -12.74
N ARG A 134 -0.15 5.48 -12.36
CA ARG A 134 0.11 6.89 -12.09
C ARG A 134 1.22 7.10 -11.05
N ALA A 135 1.33 6.21 -10.06
CA ALA A 135 2.41 6.23 -9.06
C ALA A 135 3.82 6.08 -9.64
N LEU A 136 3.96 5.41 -10.80
CA LEU A 136 5.23 5.19 -11.50
C LEU A 136 5.50 6.22 -12.62
N SER A 137 4.54 7.09 -12.92
CA SER A 137 4.67 8.10 -13.97
C SER A 137 5.65 9.21 -13.56
N CYS A 138 6.80 9.30 -14.22
CA CYS A 138 7.76 10.39 -14.00
C CYS A 138 8.55 10.68 -15.26
N LYS A 139 8.71 11.96 -15.62
CA LYS A 139 9.45 12.36 -16.83
C LYS A 139 10.92 11.95 -16.71
N GLY A 140 11.45 11.31 -17.75
CA GLY A 140 12.83 10.84 -17.80
C GLY A 140 13.07 9.51 -17.07
N VAL A 141 12.02 8.88 -16.55
CA VAL A 141 12.10 7.57 -15.89
C VAL A 141 11.50 6.51 -16.80
N SER A 142 12.24 5.42 -17.01
CA SER A 142 11.75 4.25 -17.74
C SER A 142 11.30 3.18 -16.76
N VAL A 143 10.15 2.55 -17.04
CA VAL A 143 9.61 1.45 -16.25
C VAL A 143 9.17 0.35 -17.21
N ALA A 144 9.74 -0.84 -17.06
CA ALA A 144 9.32 -2.00 -17.81
C ALA A 144 7.94 -2.48 -17.32
N SER A 145 7.01 -2.74 -18.24
CA SER A 145 5.69 -3.28 -17.90
C SER A 145 5.53 -4.71 -18.43
N VAL A 146 5.17 -5.62 -17.55
CA VAL A 146 4.86 -7.03 -17.86
C VAL A 146 3.35 -7.19 -17.77
N GLY A 147 2.70 -7.34 -18.92
CA GLY A 147 1.24 -7.35 -19.02
C GLY A 147 0.58 -8.72 -18.81
N ASP A 148 1.36 -9.78 -18.84
CA ASP A 148 0.94 -11.18 -18.68
C ASP A 148 2.04 -11.95 -17.93
N LEU A 149 1.63 -12.78 -16.97
CA LEU A 149 2.51 -13.59 -16.13
C LEU A 149 2.39 -15.10 -16.45
N GLU A 150 1.42 -15.49 -17.28
CA GLU A 150 1.10 -16.90 -17.59
C GLU A 150 1.88 -17.47 -18.77
N THR A 151 2.85 -16.73 -19.32
CA THR A 151 3.77 -17.25 -20.35
C THR A 151 4.90 -18.08 -19.77
#